data_AF-A0A2D8RAY7-F1
#
_entry.id   AF-A0A2D8RAY7-F1
#
_cell.length_a   1.000
_cell.length_b   1.000
_cell.length_c   1.000
_cell.angle_alpha   90.00
_cell.angle_beta   90.00
_cell.angle_gamma   90.00
#
_symmetry.space_group_name_H-M   'P 1'
#
loop_
_entity.id
_entity.type
_entity.pdbx_description
1 polymer ?
#
loop_
_entity_poly.entity_id
_entity_poly.type
_entity_poly.pdbx_seq_one_letter_code
_entity_poly.pdbx_strand_id
1 'polypeptide(L)'
;MTGISTFRQWRDRSRELLNAQVPPEAVNWEDAHQPSLWDSVPLTPANETRATVPASFLSVAEKVACHRSTDNWALLYRVLWRLVHGERDLLAFTIDPDVHDLRRRAQVVHRAAHKMKAFLRFTPLGLDPPEGPQFAEFPGLPEDGKGALDPQLGHARWTAWFEPLHPVLPLTAPFFARRFPNMRWSIFTPDGIAHHDEGRVRFESAEGQPPVKDALTRAEDDFEAMWLTYYAKTFNPARTNVALMQSEMPKHYWKNMPEAALISSLVSGSDETVDAMLSADLLDSDELRKRSSSIRATQDQLRHKVTAREPLKIIDTHNSEAIQKASSIEQLRDMAQGCSACPLYKNATQAVFGSGASNAKLMIIGEQPGDMEDLQGEPFVGPAGKLLRGALEEVGLDLDKCYLTNTVKHFKWKPSGKRRLHASPSAREISACSGWLDAEVDLVNPEYILCLGATATQRVLGSKTRLQDVRGRWISHGGRQVLSTVHPSYLLRIPAQAKQSAYEAFLADLAQVKQVS
;
A
#
# COMPACT_ATOMS: atom_id res chain seq x y z
N MET A 1 -23.03 -12.50 35.22
CA MET A 1 -22.48 -13.16 34.02
C MET A 1 -21.50 -12.20 33.38
N THR A 2 -20.30 -12.67 33.06
CA THR A 2 -19.19 -11.89 32.51
C THR A 2 -19.57 -11.24 31.19
N GLY A 3 -19.41 -9.93 31.05
CA GLY A 3 -19.63 -9.23 29.80
C GLY A 3 -18.74 -9.77 28.67
N ILE A 4 -19.18 -9.55 27.44
CA ILE A 4 -18.55 -10.13 26.25
C ILE A 4 -17.40 -9.23 25.81
N SER A 5 -16.18 -9.65 26.09
CA SER A 5 -14.96 -8.90 25.77
C SER A 5 -14.17 -9.49 24.61
N THR A 6 -14.51 -10.70 24.15
CA THR A 6 -13.78 -11.40 23.07
C THR A 6 -14.69 -11.93 21.98
N PHE A 7 -14.17 -12.01 20.75
CA PHE A 7 -14.88 -12.60 19.61
C PHE A 7 -15.29 -14.06 19.86
N ARG A 8 -14.51 -14.81 20.65
CA ARG A 8 -14.83 -16.18 21.03
C ARG A 8 -16.08 -16.25 21.91
N GLN A 9 -16.13 -15.44 22.97
CA GLN A 9 -17.31 -15.34 23.84
C GLN A 9 -18.55 -14.91 23.04
N TRP A 10 -18.40 -13.94 22.13
CA TRP A 10 -19.48 -13.53 21.24
C TRP A 10 -19.98 -14.68 20.37
N ARG A 11 -19.08 -15.50 19.79
CA ARG A 11 -19.45 -16.66 18.98
C ARG A 11 -20.22 -17.70 19.77
N ASP A 12 -19.77 -18.00 20.99
CA ASP A 12 -20.40 -19.01 21.83
C ASP A 12 -21.78 -18.53 22.31
N ARG A 13 -21.89 -17.27 22.76
CA ARG A 13 -23.17 -16.66 23.11
C ARG A 13 -24.14 -16.56 21.93
N SER A 14 -23.64 -16.18 20.76
CA SER A 14 -24.48 -16.09 19.54
C SER A 14 -25.06 -17.44 19.15
N ARG A 15 -24.33 -18.54 19.37
CA ARG A 15 -24.84 -19.90 19.13
C ARG A 15 -25.96 -20.26 20.09
N GLU A 16 -25.80 -19.95 21.38
CA GLU A 16 -26.86 -20.15 22.38
C GLU A 16 -28.14 -19.39 22.00
N LEU A 17 -28.00 -18.11 21.65
CA LEU A 17 -29.12 -17.25 21.27
C LEU A 17 -29.81 -17.73 19.98
N LEU A 18 -29.04 -18.18 18.98
CA LEU A 18 -29.59 -18.78 17.75
C LEU A 18 -30.35 -20.08 18.04
N ASN A 19 -29.81 -20.96 18.88
CA ASN A 19 -30.48 -22.22 19.25
C ASN A 19 -31.76 -21.99 20.07
N ALA A 20 -31.79 -20.89 20.83
CA ALA A 20 -32.98 -20.44 21.57
C ALA A 20 -33.91 -19.55 20.72
N GLN A 21 -33.60 -19.30 19.45
CA GLN A 21 -34.41 -18.49 18.52
C GLN A 21 -34.71 -17.07 19.05
N VAL A 22 -33.74 -16.45 19.72
CA VAL A 22 -33.88 -15.09 20.27
C VAL A 22 -33.58 -14.06 19.18
N PRO A 23 -34.54 -13.20 18.77
CA PRO A 23 -34.30 -12.23 17.70
C PRO A 23 -33.38 -11.08 18.17
N PRO A 24 -32.66 -10.39 17.26
CA PRO A 24 -31.65 -9.39 17.62
C PRO A 24 -32.16 -8.25 18.52
N GLU A 25 -33.40 -7.82 18.34
CA GLU A 25 -34.07 -6.78 19.14
C GLU A 25 -34.30 -7.18 20.60
N ALA A 26 -34.32 -8.48 20.91
CA ALA A 26 -34.49 -9.01 22.25
C ALA A 26 -33.15 -9.27 22.96
N VAL A 27 -32.00 -8.97 22.32
CA VAL A 27 -30.67 -9.22 22.88
C VAL A 27 -30.02 -7.91 23.30
N ASN A 28 -29.77 -7.75 24.59
CA ASN A 28 -28.88 -6.71 25.09
C ASN A 28 -27.43 -7.21 25.09
N TRP A 29 -26.53 -6.46 24.45
CA TRP A 29 -25.10 -6.78 24.33
C TRP A 29 -24.22 -5.91 25.24
N GLU A 30 -24.80 -5.12 26.15
CA GLU A 30 -24.09 -4.18 27.02
C GLU A 30 -22.99 -4.81 27.90
N ASP A 31 -22.01 -3.97 28.22
CA ASP A 31 -20.71 -4.29 28.81
C ASP A 31 -20.78 -4.84 30.25
N ALA A 32 -19.70 -5.52 30.66
CA ALA A 32 -19.51 -6.16 31.96
C ALA A 32 -19.67 -5.24 33.20
N HIS A 33 -19.87 -3.93 33.01
CA HIS A 33 -19.79 -2.90 34.05
C HIS A 33 -21.14 -2.38 34.57
N GLN A 34 -22.28 -2.77 33.97
CA GLN A 34 -23.60 -2.53 34.56
C GLN A 34 -24.45 -3.80 34.46
N PRO A 35 -24.62 -4.57 35.55
CA PRO A 35 -25.55 -5.67 35.53
C PRO A 35 -26.97 -5.12 35.37
N SER A 36 -27.61 -5.39 34.24
CA SER A 36 -29.03 -5.14 34.06
C SER A 36 -29.80 -5.90 35.15
N LEU A 37 -30.65 -5.19 35.88
CA LEU A 37 -31.46 -5.70 37.00
C LEU A 37 -32.53 -6.73 36.56
N TRP A 38 -32.68 -6.93 35.25
CA TRP A 38 -33.69 -7.75 34.61
C TRP A 38 -32.99 -8.83 33.75
N ASP A 39 -33.35 -10.08 34.06
CA ASP A 39 -33.30 -11.25 33.18
C ASP A 39 -32.05 -12.13 33.20
N SER A 40 -32.04 -13.05 34.16
CA SER A 40 -31.52 -14.41 33.96
C SER A 40 -32.68 -15.37 33.72
N VAL A 41 -33.45 -15.18 32.64
CA VAL A 41 -34.38 -16.22 32.19
C VAL A 41 -33.55 -17.33 31.55
N PRO A 42 -33.59 -18.58 32.04
CA PRO A 42 -32.88 -19.68 31.40
C PRO A 42 -33.34 -19.82 29.95
N LEU A 43 -32.43 -19.66 29.00
CA LEU A 43 -32.72 -19.93 27.60
C LEU A 43 -33.03 -21.42 27.46
N THR A 44 -34.27 -21.75 27.10
CA THR A 44 -34.64 -23.12 26.79
C THR A 44 -34.29 -23.35 25.31
N PRO A 45 -33.42 -24.32 24.96
CA PRO A 45 -33.06 -24.54 23.56
C PRO A 45 -34.31 -24.97 22.78
N ALA A 46 -34.69 -24.17 21.77
CA ALA A 46 -35.87 -24.43 20.95
C ALA A 46 -35.55 -25.44 19.82
N ASN A 47 -34.29 -25.53 19.39
CA ASN A 47 -33.87 -26.45 18.32
C ASN A 47 -32.36 -26.75 18.35
N GLU A 48 -31.94 -27.98 18.05
CA GLU A 48 -30.52 -28.38 17.89
C GLU A 48 -29.98 -28.12 16.47
N THR A 49 -30.50 -27.10 15.78
CA THR A 49 -30.11 -26.84 14.38
C THR A 49 -28.73 -26.21 14.28
N ARG A 50 -27.79 -26.89 13.62
CA ARG A 50 -26.48 -26.33 13.24
C ARG A 50 -26.65 -25.26 12.15
N ALA A 51 -26.80 -24.01 12.56
CA ALA A 51 -26.76 -22.87 11.65
C ALA A 51 -25.43 -22.82 10.87
N THR A 52 -25.50 -22.77 9.54
CA THR A 52 -24.32 -22.71 8.67
C THR A 52 -24.19 -21.30 8.10
N VAL A 53 -23.00 -20.71 8.21
CA VAL A 53 -22.72 -19.34 7.72
C VAL A 53 -21.54 -19.30 6.75
N PRO A 54 -21.51 -18.35 5.80
CA PRO A 54 -20.39 -18.20 4.88
C PRO A 54 -19.06 -17.91 5.59
N ALA A 55 -17.96 -18.51 5.12
CA ALA A 55 -16.62 -18.23 5.65
C ALA A 55 -16.21 -16.74 5.48
N SER A 56 -16.72 -16.08 4.44
CA SER A 56 -16.54 -14.66 4.20
C SER A 56 -17.11 -13.79 5.32
N PHE A 57 -18.24 -14.18 5.92
CA PHE A 57 -18.81 -13.50 7.08
C PHE A 57 -17.86 -13.56 8.28
N LEU A 58 -17.36 -14.76 8.62
CA LEU A 58 -16.47 -14.95 9.77
C LEU A 58 -15.19 -14.11 9.66
N SER A 59 -14.61 -14.02 8.45
CA SER A 59 -13.41 -13.19 8.23
C SER A 59 -13.65 -11.69 8.41
N VAL A 60 -14.86 -11.22 8.10
CA VAL A 60 -15.24 -9.81 8.31
C VAL A 60 -15.60 -9.58 9.78
N ALA A 61 -16.34 -10.52 10.40
CA ALA A 61 -16.76 -10.47 11.78
C ALA A 61 -15.57 -10.41 12.76
N GLU A 62 -14.52 -11.20 12.51
CA GLU A 62 -13.29 -11.18 13.31
C GLU A 62 -12.59 -9.80 13.28
N LYS A 63 -12.68 -9.08 12.16
CA LYS A 63 -12.14 -7.71 12.07
C LYS A 63 -13.06 -6.72 12.80
N VAL A 64 -14.36 -6.80 12.59
CA VAL A 64 -15.33 -5.89 13.21
C VAL A 64 -15.34 -6.03 14.72
N ALA A 65 -15.10 -7.23 15.25
CA ALA A 65 -14.91 -7.49 16.68
C ALA A 65 -13.77 -6.66 17.29
N CYS A 66 -12.77 -6.26 16.50
CA CYS A 66 -11.68 -5.39 16.94
C CYS A 66 -11.98 -3.89 16.75
N HIS A 67 -13.17 -3.49 16.30
CA HIS A 67 -13.54 -2.06 16.21
C HIS A 67 -13.84 -1.52 17.62
N ARG A 68 -13.68 -0.21 17.89
CA ARG A 68 -13.92 0.35 19.25
C ARG A 68 -15.38 0.70 19.55
N SER A 69 -16.30 0.49 18.62
CA SER A 69 -17.71 0.84 18.85
C SER A 69 -18.36 -0.11 19.85
N THR A 70 -19.26 0.42 20.67
CA THR A 70 -19.99 -0.32 21.71
C THR A 70 -21.04 -1.30 21.16
N ASP A 71 -21.53 -1.08 19.94
CA ASP A 71 -22.59 -1.85 19.29
C ASP A 71 -22.08 -2.93 18.33
N ASN A 72 -20.77 -3.23 18.32
CA ASN A 72 -20.20 -4.22 17.40
C ASN A 72 -20.87 -5.59 17.52
N TRP A 73 -21.07 -6.07 18.75
CA TRP A 73 -21.65 -7.38 19.02
C TRP A 73 -23.11 -7.48 18.56
N ALA A 74 -23.87 -6.40 18.76
CA ALA A 74 -25.24 -6.26 18.30
C ALA A 74 -25.33 -6.26 16.77
N LEU A 75 -24.48 -5.47 16.08
CA LEU A 75 -24.40 -5.45 14.63
C LEU A 75 -24.04 -6.84 14.07
N LEU A 76 -23.03 -7.49 14.63
CA LEU A 76 -22.60 -8.81 14.19
C LEU A 76 -23.70 -9.86 14.37
N TYR A 77 -24.44 -9.79 15.49
CA TYR A 77 -25.54 -10.71 15.74
C TYR A 77 -26.72 -10.48 14.79
N ARG A 78 -27.06 -9.21 14.50
CA ARG A 78 -28.12 -8.87 13.55
C ARG A 78 -27.82 -9.40 12.14
N VAL A 79 -26.59 -9.21 11.65
CA VAL A 79 -26.16 -9.76 10.35
C VAL A 79 -26.17 -11.29 10.36
N LEU A 80 -25.67 -11.91 11.44
CA LEU A 80 -25.68 -13.36 11.63
C LEU A 80 -27.11 -13.92 11.60
N TRP A 81 -28.04 -13.30 12.32
CA TRP A 81 -29.44 -13.70 12.37
C TRP A 81 -30.07 -13.69 10.98
N ARG A 82 -29.90 -12.60 10.23
CA ARG A 82 -30.42 -12.46 8.85
C ARG A 82 -29.87 -13.51 7.89
N LEU A 83 -28.55 -13.80 7.97
CA LEU A 83 -27.91 -14.85 7.16
C LEU A 83 -28.51 -16.24 7.42
N VAL A 84 -28.86 -16.54 8.68
CA VAL A 84 -29.43 -17.83 9.08
C VAL A 84 -30.92 -17.93 8.74
N HIS A 85 -31.66 -16.82 8.79
CA HIS A 85 -33.11 -16.77 8.57
C HIS A 85 -33.54 -16.50 7.12
N GLY A 86 -32.67 -16.74 6.14
CA GLY A 86 -33.04 -16.80 4.72
C GLY A 86 -32.25 -15.86 3.80
N GLU A 87 -31.57 -14.84 4.33
CA GLU A 87 -30.80 -13.89 3.53
C GLU A 87 -29.37 -14.39 3.26
N ARG A 88 -29.22 -15.55 2.62
CA ARG A 88 -27.90 -16.21 2.42
C ARG A 88 -26.89 -15.36 1.64
N ASP A 89 -27.37 -14.52 0.73
CA ASP A 89 -26.56 -13.64 -0.11
C ASP A 89 -26.47 -12.19 0.42
N LEU A 90 -26.88 -11.94 1.68
CA LEU A 90 -26.89 -10.60 2.28
C LEU A 90 -25.57 -9.85 2.07
N LEU A 91 -24.43 -10.53 2.28
CA LEU A 91 -23.11 -9.91 2.13
C LEU A 91 -22.79 -9.43 0.71
N ALA A 92 -23.48 -9.90 -0.32
CA ALA A 92 -23.32 -9.42 -1.70
C ALA A 92 -24.02 -8.06 -1.92
N PHE A 93 -25.06 -7.75 -1.15
CA PHE A 93 -25.84 -6.53 -1.29
C PHE A 93 -25.20 -5.36 -0.53
N THR A 94 -24.33 -4.61 -1.21
CA THR A 94 -23.52 -3.54 -0.60
C THR A 94 -24.29 -2.29 -0.20
N ILE A 95 -25.55 -2.17 -0.63
CA ILE A 95 -26.44 -1.05 -0.32
C ILE A 95 -27.18 -1.31 1.01
N ASP A 96 -27.20 -2.56 1.50
CA ASP A 96 -27.78 -2.86 2.81
C ASP A 96 -27.06 -2.05 3.92
N PRO A 97 -27.80 -1.36 4.82
CA PRO A 97 -27.22 -0.55 5.87
C PRO A 97 -26.29 -1.32 6.82
N ASP A 98 -26.67 -2.55 7.20
CA ASP A 98 -25.86 -3.37 8.12
C ASP A 98 -24.59 -3.85 7.42
N VAL A 99 -24.68 -4.28 6.16
CA VAL A 99 -23.52 -4.70 5.36
C VAL A 99 -22.58 -3.53 5.09
N HIS A 100 -23.12 -2.34 4.84
CA HIS A 100 -22.34 -1.13 4.65
C HIS A 100 -21.52 -0.80 5.91
N ASP A 101 -22.15 -0.76 7.08
CA ASP A 101 -21.47 -0.45 8.33
C ASP A 101 -20.47 -1.55 8.72
N LEU A 102 -20.84 -2.82 8.56
CA LEU A 102 -19.97 -3.98 8.75
C LEU A 102 -18.67 -3.85 7.92
N ARG A 103 -18.80 -3.52 6.62
CA ARG A 103 -17.66 -3.35 5.72
C ARG A 103 -16.82 -2.12 6.09
N ARG A 104 -17.46 -1.00 6.44
CA ARG A 104 -16.79 0.23 6.86
C ARG A 104 -15.92 -0.01 8.10
N ARG A 105 -16.48 -0.61 9.16
CA ARG A 105 -15.76 -0.94 10.41
C ARG A 105 -14.59 -1.89 10.15
N ALA A 106 -14.82 -2.94 9.36
CA ALA A 106 -13.76 -3.88 8.97
C ALA A 106 -12.59 -3.17 8.24
N GLN A 107 -12.89 -2.18 7.39
CA GLN A 107 -11.87 -1.44 6.65
C GLN A 107 -11.03 -0.53 7.57
N VAL A 108 -11.66 0.13 8.55
CA VAL A 108 -10.94 0.97 9.53
C VAL A 108 -10.01 0.12 10.40
N VAL A 109 -10.51 -1.01 10.92
CA VAL A 109 -9.72 -1.98 11.68
C VAL A 109 -8.56 -2.51 10.84
N HIS A 110 -8.81 -2.84 9.57
CA HIS A 110 -7.76 -3.30 8.66
C HIS A 110 -6.63 -2.27 8.52
N ARG A 111 -6.96 -0.98 8.40
CA ARG A 111 -5.96 0.10 8.37
C ARG A 111 -5.18 0.19 9.68
N ALA A 112 -5.84 0.11 10.83
CA ALA A 112 -5.17 0.12 12.13
C ALA A 112 -4.22 -1.08 12.31
N ALA A 113 -4.65 -2.28 11.92
CA ALA A 113 -3.81 -3.47 11.92
C ALA A 113 -2.61 -3.34 10.98
N HIS A 114 -2.80 -2.72 9.81
CA HIS A 114 -1.71 -2.43 8.88
C HIS A 114 -0.70 -1.44 9.48
N LYS A 115 -1.16 -0.37 10.16
CA LYS A 115 -0.27 0.58 10.84
C LYS A 115 0.59 -0.12 11.89
N MET A 116 -0.01 -0.93 12.76
CA MET A 116 0.75 -1.69 13.76
C MET A 116 1.80 -2.60 13.10
N LYS A 117 1.44 -3.34 12.04
CA LYS A 117 2.38 -4.21 11.30
C LYS A 117 3.55 -3.44 10.67
N ALA A 118 3.33 -2.20 10.24
CA ALA A 118 4.35 -1.38 9.58
C ALA A 118 5.27 -0.65 10.56
N PHE A 119 4.73 -0.20 11.70
CA PHE A 119 5.41 0.77 12.56
C PHE A 119 5.83 0.23 13.93
N LEU A 120 5.37 -0.96 14.35
CA LEU A 120 5.88 -1.60 15.55
C LEU A 120 7.40 -1.81 15.44
N ARG A 121 8.14 -1.48 16.50
CA ARG A 121 9.59 -1.68 16.62
C ARG A 121 9.87 -2.49 17.87
N PHE A 122 10.79 -3.44 17.73
CA PHE A 122 11.23 -4.27 18.84
C PHE A 122 12.57 -3.77 19.36
N THR A 123 12.68 -3.68 20.68
CA THR A 123 13.89 -3.31 21.41
C THR A 123 14.36 -4.53 22.20
N PRO A 124 15.66 -4.87 22.20
CA PRO A 124 16.17 -5.97 23.02
C PRO A 124 16.16 -5.56 24.50
N LEU A 125 15.75 -6.46 25.37
CA LEU A 125 15.75 -6.27 26.82
C LEU A 125 16.98 -6.97 27.42
N GLY A 126 17.92 -6.19 27.98
CA GLY A 126 19.01 -6.71 28.83
C GLY A 126 20.35 -7.03 28.15
N LEU A 127 20.82 -6.23 27.20
CA LEU A 127 22.23 -6.26 26.78
C LEU A 127 22.88 -4.94 27.17
N ASP A 128 23.86 -4.98 28.08
CA ASP A 128 24.75 -3.84 28.32
C ASP A 128 25.46 -3.49 27.01
N PRO A 129 25.52 -2.20 26.60
CA PRO A 129 26.29 -1.81 25.44
C PRO A 129 27.79 -2.07 25.74
N PRO A 130 28.55 -2.73 24.83
CA PRO A 130 29.98 -2.86 25.02
C PRO A 130 30.64 -1.48 24.98
N GLU A 131 31.46 -1.19 25.98
CA GLU A 131 32.21 0.08 26.11
C GLU A 131 33.17 0.29 24.92
N GLY A 132 33.01 1.40 24.20
CA GLY A 132 34.09 2.03 23.43
C GLY A 132 34.50 1.38 22.09
N PRO A 133 35.27 2.11 21.26
CA PRO A 133 35.04 2.16 19.82
C PRO A 133 35.89 1.14 19.05
N GLN A 134 35.26 0.08 18.56
CA GLN A 134 35.76 -0.65 17.39
C GLN A 134 34.61 -0.90 16.43
N PHE A 135 34.42 0.05 15.50
CA PHE A 135 33.74 -0.20 14.23
C PHE A 135 34.67 -1.05 13.34
N ALA A 136 34.83 -2.31 13.71
CA ALA A 136 35.33 -3.37 12.85
C ALA A 136 34.88 -4.67 13.50
N GLU A 137 34.06 -5.44 12.78
CA GLU A 137 33.61 -6.79 13.17
C GLU A 137 32.49 -6.85 14.23
N PHE A 138 31.27 -6.48 13.83
CA PHE A 138 30.08 -7.14 14.36
C PHE A 138 29.98 -8.51 13.67
N PRO A 139 30.19 -9.66 14.34
CA PRO A 139 30.03 -10.94 13.70
C PRO A 139 28.53 -11.25 13.61
N GLY A 140 28.03 -11.61 12.41
CA GLY A 140 26.81 -12.42 12.30
C GLY A 140 25.51 -11.75 11.84
N LEU A 141 25.55 -10.65 11.08
CA LEU A 141 24.41 -10.28 10.22
C LEU A 141 24.68 -10.75 8.79
N PRO A 142 24.07 -11.85 8.32
CA PRO A 142 24.26 -12.27 6.94
C PRO A 142 23.54 -11.31 5.98
N GLU A 143 24.22 -11.01 4.88
CA GLU A 143 23.84 -10.03 3.85
C GLU A 143 22.48 -10.32 3.15
N ASP A 144 21.86 -11.46 3.41
CA ASP A 144 20.61 -11.90 2.79
C ASP A 144 19.36 -11.67 3.67
N GLY A 145 19.52 -11.15 4.89
CA GLY A 145 18.40 -10.88 5.81
C GLY A 145 17.64 -12.15 6.23
N LYS A 146 18.25 -13.33 6.09
CA LYS A 146 17.71 -14.63 6.50
C LYS A 146 18.79 -15.46 7.23
N GLY A 147 19.28 -14.95 8.36
CA GLY A 147 20.21 -15.67 9.23
C GLY A 147 19.60 -15.97 10.59
N ALA A 148 19.80 -17.20 11.06
CA ALA A 148 19.56 -17.55 12.46
C ALA A 148 20.46 -16.69 13.38
N LEU A 149 19.88 -16.20 14.47
CA LEU A 149 20.60 -15.52 15.54
C LEU A 149 21.64 -16.47 16.15
N ASP A 150 22.81 -15.93 16.46
CA ASP A 150 23.93 -16.59 17.13
C ASP A 150 23.45 -17.44 18.34
N PRO A 151 23.78 -18.74 18.41
CA PRO A 151 23.44 -19.61 19.53
C PRO A 151 24.01 -19.16 20.89
N GLN A 152 24.99 -18.26 20.92
CA GLN A 152 25.61 -17.74 22.14
C GLN A 152 24.84 -16.58 22.78
N LEU A 153 23.95 -15.88 22.04
CA LEU A 153 23.01 -14.91 22.63
C LEU A 153 21.82 -15.64 23.26
N GLY A 154 22.08 -16.28 24.41
CA GLY A 154 21.04 -16.90 25.23
C GLY A 154 19.85 -15.96 25.46
N HIS A 155 18.66 -16.36 25.04
CA HIS A 155 17.37 -15.86 25.52
C HIS A 155 17.13 -14.34 25.49
N ALA A 156 17.68 -13.59 24.54
CA ALA A 156 17.37 -12.16 24.40
C ALA A 156 15.85 -11.98 24.21
N ARG A 157 15.21 -11.33 25.20
CA ARG A 157 13.76 -11.04 25.18
C ARG A 157 13.57 -9.68 24.53
N TRP A 158 12.67 -9.60 23.55
CA TRP A 158 12.39 -8.37 22.83
C TRP A 158 11.07 -7.76 23.30
N THR A 159 11.00 -6.44 23.37
CA THR A 159 9.77 -5.74 23.75
C THR A 159 9.41 -4.67 22.74
N ALA A 160 8.11 -4.40 22.61
CA ALA A 160 7.60 -3.36 21.74
C ALA A 160 6.37 -2.71 22.37
N TRP A 161 6.30 -1.38 22.35
CA TRP A 161 5.10 -0.64 22.76
C TRP A 161 4.42 -0.06 21.52
N PHE A 162 3.08 -0.18 21.43
CA PHE A 162 2.31 0.43 20.35
C PHE A 162 0.90 0.81 20.81
N GLU A 163 0.42 1.98 20.39
CA GLU A 163 -0.91 2.49 20.71
C GLU A 163 -1.81 2.51 19.46
N PRO A 164 -2.58 1.43 19.21
CA PRO A 164 -3.44 1.38 18.04
C PRO A 164 -4.79 2.10 18.29
N LEU A 165 -5.33 2.73 17.25
CA LEU A 165 -6.67 3.33 17.27
C LEU A 165 -7.79 2.32 17.60
N HIS A 166 -7.54 1.03 17.38
CA HIS A 166 -8.46 -0.07 17.61
C HIS A 166 -7.72 -1.25 18.25
N PRO A 167 -8.36 -2.11 19.06
CA PRO A 167 -7.74 -3.29 19.68
C PRO A 167 -7.41 -4.38 18.65
N VAL A 168 -6.42 -4.11 17.78
CA VAL A 168 -6.01 -4.95 16.66
C VAL A 168 -4.92 -5.97 17.03
N LEU A 169 -4.48 -5.97 18.29
CA LEU A 169 -3.42 -6.86 18.78
C LEU A 169 -3.71 -8.34 18.48
N PRO A 170 -4.94 -8.87 18.65
CA PRO A 170 -5.26 -10.25 18.26
C PRO A 170 -5.10 -10.53 16.76
N LEU A 171 -5.32 -9.53 15.90
CA LEU A 171 -5.20 -9.65 14.44
C LEU A 171 -3.75 -9.54 13.93
N THR A 172 -2.88 -8.88 14.70
CA THR A 172 -1.51 -8.55 14.29
C THR A 172 -0.47 -9.47 14.92
N ALA A 173 -0.67 -9.94 16.15
CA ALA A 173 0.27 -10.82 16.84
C ALA A 173 0.62 -12.11 16.04
N PRO A 174 -0.33 -12.81 15.38
CA PRO A 174 0.02 -13.97 14.55
C PRO A 174 0.92 -13.63 13.35
N PHE A 175 0.87 -12.39 12.84
CA PHE A 175 1.78 -11.95 11.76
C PHE A 175 3.21 -11.85 12.29
N PHE A 176 3.41 -11.25 13.46
CA PHE A 176 4.73 -11.14 14.08
C PHE A 176 5.29 -12.51 14.50
N ALA A 177 4.44 -13.41 14.99
CA ALA A 177 4.84 -14.77 15.36
C ALA A 177 5.36 -15.56 14.15
N ARG A 178 4.67 -15.47 13.00
CA ARG A 178 5.14 -16.07 11.74
C ARG A 178 6.39 -15.41 11.18
N ARG A 179 6.54 -14.08 11.35
CA ARG A 179 7.66 -13.32 10.81
C ARG A 179 8.94 -13.47 11.64
N PHE A 180 8.78 -13.70 12.94
CA PHE A 180 9.85 -13.84 13.93
C PHE A 180 9.62 -15.08 14.82
N PRO A 181 9.64 -16.30 14.23
CA PRO A 181 9.27 -17.53 14.93
C PRO A 181 10.25 -17.94 16.03
N ASN A 182 11.53 -17.55 15.88
CA ASN A 182 12.60 -17.90 16.82
C ASN A 182 12.89 -16.77 17.83
N MET A 183 12.08 -15.71 17.82
CA MET A 183 12.27 -14.53 18.67
C MET A 183 11.28 -14.56 19.83
N ARG A 184 11.78 -14.51 21.06
CA ARG A 184 10.94 -14.30 22.24
C ARG A 184 10.60 -12.83 22.35
N TRP A 185 9.35 -12.47 22.12
CA TRP A 185 8.94 -11.07 22.11
C TRP A 185 7.66 -10.79 22.89
N SER A 186 7.51 -9.57 23.38
CA SER A 186 6.30 -9.08 24.04
C SER A 186 5.87 -7.75 23.44
N ILE A 187 4.62 -7.66 22.99
CA ILE A 187 4.02 -6.44 22.47
C ILE A 187 3.03 -5.91 23.49
N PHE A 188 3.22 -4.67 23.90
CA PHE A 188 2.38 -3.97 24.85
C PHE A 188 1.53 -2.94 24.11
N THR A 189 0.24 -2.94 24.42
CA THR A 189 -0.73 -1.94 23.95
C THR A 189 -1.61 -1.50 25.13
N PRO A 190 -2.29 -0.34 25.04
CA PRO A 190 -3.20 0.09 26.11
C PRO A 190 -4.33 -0.91 26.40
N ASP A 191 -4.77 -1.67 25.40
CA ASP A 191 -5.91 -2.59 25.51
C ASP A 191 -5.49 -4.05 25.79
N GLY A 192 -4.19 -4.35 25.88
CA GLY A 192 -3.71 -5.71 26.12
C GLY A 192 -2.27 -5.96 25.72
N ILE A 193 -1.79 -7.15 26.08
CA ILE A 193 -0.40 -7.58 25.87
C ILE A 193 -0.40 -8.89 25.08
N ALA A 194 0.57 -9.04 24.17
CA ALA A 194 0.80 -10.28 23.45
C ALA A 194 2.24 -10.75 23.65
N HIS A 195 2.39 -11.97 24.14
CA HIS A 195 3.68 -12.64 24.33
C HIS A 195 3.85 -13.72 23.27
N HIS A 196 5.06 -13.84 22.74
CA HIS A 196 5.44 -14.91 21.85
C HIS A 196 6.65 -15.67 22.37
N ASP A 197 6.50 -16.99 22.44
CA ASP A 197 7.55 -17.90 22.82
C ASP A 197 7.44 -19.18 21.98
N GLU A 198 8.51 -19.53 21.27
CA GLU A 198 8.65 -20.78 20.50
C GLU A 198 7.42 -21.10 19.61
N GLY A 199 6.98 -20.11 18.83
CA GLY A 199 5.86 -20.25 17.88
C GLY A 199 4.46 -20.13 18.51
N ARG A 200 4.34 -19.96 19.83
CA ARG A 200 3.06 -19.79 20.53
C ARG A 200 2.85 -18.34 20.93
N VAL A 201 1.65 -17.82 20.63
CA VAL A 201 1.21 -16.48 21.07
C VAL A 201 0.24 -16.62 22.25
N ARG A 202 0.52 -15.91 23.34
CA ARG A 202 -0.36 -15.78 24.51
C ARG A 202 -0.81 -14.33 24.64
N PHE A 203 -2.06 -14.11 25.01
CA PHE A 203 -2.63 -12.77 25.21
C PHE A 203 -2.98 -12.57 26.68
N GLU A 204 -2.69 -11.39 27.20
CA GLU A 204 -2.98 -10.97 28.57
C GLU A 204 -3.77 -9.66 28.55
N SER A 205 -4.73 -9.52 29.48
CA SER A 205 -5.48 -8.28 29.66
C SER A 205 -4.57 -7.22 30.29
N ALA A 206 -4.70 -5.95 29.90
CA ALA A 206 -3.96 -4.84 30.50
C ALA A 206 -4.56 -4.40 31.87
N GLU A 207 -5.24 -5.31 32.58
CA GLU A 207 -5.85 -5.06 33.88
C GLU A 207 -4.78 -4.93 34.96
N GLY A 208 -4.39 -3.68 35.21
CA GLY A 208 -3.32 -3.29 36.13
C GLY A 208 -2.26 -2.52 35.36
N GLN A 209 -2.27 -1.19 35.53
CA GLN A 209 -1.35 -0.19 34.98
C GLN A 209 -0.33 -0.75 33.98
N PRO A 210 -0.49 -0.50 32.65
CA PRO A 210 0.55 -0.88 31.69
C PRO A 210 1.88 -0.30 32.18
N PRO A 211 3.01 -1.04 32.09
CA PRO A 211 4.29 -0.50 32.49
C PRO A 211 4.45 0.85 31.81
N VAL A 212 4.44 1.91 32.63
CA VAL A 212 4.65 3.29 32.18
C VAL A 212 5.91 3.24 31.34
N LYS A 213 5.91 3.93 30.20
CA LYS A 213 7.04 4.03 29.25
C LYS A 213 8.39 3.93 29.98
N ASP A 214 8.55 4.70 31.06
CA ASP A 214 9.67 4.81 31.99
C ASP A 214 10.20 3.53 32.66
N ALA A 215 9.45 2.43 32.72
CA ALA A 215 9.91 1.16 33.32
C ALA A 215 10.73 0.30 32.35
N LEU A 216 10.64 0.58 31.04
CA LEU A 216 11.41 -0.10 29.99
C LEU A 216 12.70 0.66 29.60
N THR A 217 12.93 1.86 30.16
CA THR A 217 13.92 2.84 29.69
C THR A 217 15.24 2.88 30.47
N ARG A 218 15.61 1.87 31.26
CA ARG A 218 16.92 1.86 31.97
C ARG A 218 18.13 1.47 31.10
N ALA A 219 17.92 1.23 29.81
CA ALA A 219 18.98 1.01 28.82
C ALA A 219 18.87 2.01 27.66
N GLU A 220 18.15 3.12 27.83
CA GLU A 220 17.90 4.10 26.76
C GLU A 220 19.00 5.15 26.65
N ASP A 221 19.62 5.62 27.74
CA ASP A 221 20.49 6.82 27.67
C ASP A 221 21.72 6.66 26.74
N ASP A 222 22.41 5.51 26.73
CA ASP A 222 23.60 5.30 25.89
C ASP A 222 23.27 4.96 24.42
N PHE A 223 22.18 4.21 24.19
CA PHE A 223 21.74 3.87 22.83
C PHE A 223 21.02 5.05 22.16
N GLU A 224 20.24 5.82 22.91
CA GLU A 224 19.57 7.03 22.45
C GLU A 224 20.60 8.08 22.07
N ALA A 225 21.65 8.33 22.87
CA ALA A 225 22.72 9.25 22.52
C ALA A 225 23.47 8.83 21.24
N MET A 226 23.76 7.53 21.08
CA MET A 226 24.42 6.99 19.89
C MET A 226 23.53 7.06 18.64
N TRP A 227 22.24 6.74 18.78
CA TRP A 227 21.25 6.78 17.69
C TRP A 227 20.90 8.20 17.28
N LEU A 228 20.77 9.14 18.23
CA LEU A 228 20.57 10.56 17.97
C LEU A 228 21.78 11.17 17.26
N THR A 229 23.00 10.75 17.61
CA THR A 229 24.24 11.16 16.92
C THR A 229 24.29 10.62 15.49
N TYR A 230 23.90 9.36 15.27
CA TYR A 230 23.78 8.76 13.94
C TYR A 230 22.68 9.44 13.11
N TYR A 231 21.52 9.69 13.70
CA TYR A 231 20.39 10.38 13.07
C TYR A 231 20.80 11.79 12.67
N ALA A 232 21.37 12.60 13.57
CA ALA A 232 21.88 13.93 13.26
C ALA A 232 22.90 13.95 12.11
N LYS A 233 23.82 12.97 12.05
CA LYS A 233 24.82 12.87 10.97
C LYS A 233 24.27 12.39 9.63
N THR A 234 23.15 11.66 9.62
CA THR A 234 22.54 11.12 8.40
C THR A 234 21.26 11.85 7.99
N PHE A 235 20.77 12.76 8.83
CA PHE A 235 19.56 13.53 8.64
C PHE A 235 19.74 14.54 7.51
N ASN A 236 18.87 14.45 6.51
CA ASN A 236 18.90 15.34 5.36
C ASN A 236 17.74 16.36 5.48
N PRO A 237 18.02 17.61 5.87
CA PRO A 237 16.98 18.61 6.12
C PRO A 237 16.17 18.95 4.86
N ALA A 238 16.76 18.82 3.67
CA ALA A 238 16.07 19.05 2.39
C ALA A 238 15.03 17.96 2.02
N ARG A 239 15.02 16.81 2.72
CA ARG A 239 14.08 15.68 2.52
C ARG A 239 12.96 15.61 3.56
N THR A 240 12.95 16.51 4.54
CA THR A 240 12.06 16.41 5.70
C THR A 240 10.83 17.32 5.51
N ASN A 241 9.68 16.73 5.18
CA ASN A 241 8.41 17.45 5.12
C ASN A 241 7.66 17.31 6.44
N VAL A 242 7.89 18.25 7.35
CA VAL A 242 7.33 18.26 8.71
C VAL A 242 5.80 18.25 8.70
N ALA A 243 5.16 18.87 7.70
CA ALA A 243 3.71 18.89 7.55
C ALA A 243 3.13 17.52 7.15
N LEU A 244 3.80 16.79 6.26
CA LEU A 244 3.42 15.43 5.85
C LEU A 244 3.69 14.39 6.96
N MET A 245 4.75 14.59 7.73
CA MET A 245 5.00 13.79 8.93
C MET A 245 3.90 14.00 9.98
N GLN A 246 3.42 15.23 10.19
CA GLN A 246 2.33 15.52 11.11
C GLN A 246 0.96 15.00 10.64
N SER A 247 0.75 14.85 9.32
CA SER A 247 -0.51 14.34 8.75
C SER A 247 -0.59 12.81 8.73
N GLU A 248 0.51 12.11 8.46
CA GLU A 248 0.59 10.65 8.55
C GLU A 248 0.72 10.16 10.01
N MET A 249 1.31 11.00 10.86
CA MET A 249 1.61 10.71 12.25
C MET A 249 1.22 11.91 13.13
N PRO A 250 0.00 11.92 13.69
CA PRO A 250 -0.46 12.96 14.62
C PRO A 250 0.51 13.19 15.78
N LYS A 251 0.64 14.45 16.24
CA LYS A 251 1.63 14.88 17.25
C LYS A 251 1.66 14.04 18.54
N HIS A 252 0.57 13.39 18.93
CA HIS A 252 0.57 12.55 20.13
C HIS A 252 1.45 11.30 20.01
N TYR A 253 1.71 10.79 18.79
CA TYR A 253 2.64 9.68 18.54
C TYR A 253 4.13 10.08 18.64
N TRP A 254 4.43 11.38 18.63
CA TRP A 254 5.81 11.89 18.60
C TRP A 254 6.50 11.80 19.95
N LYS A 255 5.73 11.68 21.05
CA LYS A 255 6.26 11.49 22.41
C LYS A 255 7.07 10.20 22.58
N ASN A 256 6.99 9.29 21.62
CA ASN A 256 7.72 8.01 21.59
C ASN A 256 8.90 8.02 20.60
N MET A 257 9.33 9.20 20.13
CA MET A 257 10.37 9.37 19.11
C MET A 257 11.35 10.48 19.54
N PRO A 258 12.48 10.17 20.18
CA PRO A 258 13.44 11.18 20.65
C PRO A 258 14.09 11.99 19.51
N GLU A 259 14.19 11.42 18.31
CA GLU A 259 14.68 12.08 17.10
C GLU A 259 13.78 13.23 16.66
N ALA A 260 12.49 13.19 17.01
CA ALA A 260 11.54 14.25 16.67
C ALA A 260 11.90 15.59 17.33
N ALA A 261 12.61 15.56 18.47
CA ALA A 261 13.13 16.76 19.13
C ALA A 261 14.32 17.39 18.39
N LEU A 262 15.11 16.59 17.65
CA LEU A 262 16.26 17.06 16.87
C LEU A 262 15.88 17.62 15.50
N ILE A 263 14.73 17.23 14.95
CA ILE A 263 14.30 17.64 13.61
C ILE A 263 14.25 19.17 13.47
N SER A 264 13.77 19.89 14.50
CA SER A 264 13.70 21.36 14.44
C SER A 264 15.09 22.02 14.42
N SER A 265 16.05 21.54 15.21
CA SER A 265 17.40 22.11 15.26
C SER A 265 18.21 21.75 14.01
N LEU A 266 18.10 20.50 13.53
CA LEU A 266 18.79 20.02 12.34
C LEU A 266 18.27 20.65 11.03
N VAL A 267 16.98 21.01 10.97
CA VAL A 267 16.43 21.80 9.85
C VAL A 267 16.87 23.26 9.91
N SER A 268 17.16 23.80 11.09
CA SER A 268 17.54 25.22 11.24
C SER A 268 19.04 25.47 11.04
N GLY A 269 19.91 24.47 11.28
CA GLY A 269 21.37 24.56 11.10
C GLY A 269 21.89 24.18 9.70
N SER A 270 21.02 23.99 8.71
CA SER A 270 21.37 23.36 7.43
C SER A 270 22.17 24.23 6.46
N ASP A 271 22.17 25.55 6.62
CA ASP A 271 22.85 26.45 5.66
C ASP A 271 24.38 26.37 5.80
N GLU A 272 24.93 26.27 7.02
CA GLU A 272 26.37 26.16 7.27
C GLU A 272 26.95 24.80 6.86
N THR A 273 26.15 23.72 6.97
CA THR A 273 26.59 22.34 6.68
C THR A 273 26.64 22.07 5.17
N VAL A 274 25.76 22.73 4.40
CA VAL A 274 25.73 22.65 2.94
C VAL A 274 26.94 23.37 2.32
N ASP A 275 27.36 24.51 2.86
CA ASP A 275 28.56 25.23 2.41
C ASP A 275 29.86 24.46 2.72
N ALA A 276 29.93 23.74 3.85
CA ALA A 276 31.06 22.88 4.19
C ALA A 276 31.16 21.62 3.29
N MET A 277 30.03 21.04 2.89
CA MET A 277 30.01 19.93 1.93
C MET A 277 30.34 20.37 0.50
N LEU A 278 29.91 21.57 0.08
CA LEU A 278 30.23 22.15 -1.23
C LEU A 278 31.72 22.53 -1.39
N SER A 279 32.43 22.74 -0.28
CA SER A 279 33.85 23.09 -0.27
C SER A 279 34.79 21.89 -0.22
N ALA A 280 34.33 20.72 0.28
CA ALA A 280 35.14 19.50 0.38
C ALA A 280 35.29 18.71 -0.94
N ASP A 281 34.33 18.82 -1.87
CA ASP A 281 34.33 18.11 -3.16
C ASP A 281 35.14 18.81 -4.29
N LEU A 282 35.91 19.86 -3.98
CA LEU A 282 36.61 20.72 -4.96
C LEU A 282 38.02 20.28 -5.36
N LEU A 283 38.41 19.02 -5.12
CA LEU A 283 39.72 18.48 -5.52
C LEU A 283 39.60 17.32 -6.53
N ASP A 284 38.99 17.58 -7.68
CA ASP A 284 39.51 17.10 -8.98
C ASP A 284 38.88 17.94 -10.11
N SER A 285 39.72 18.71 -10.79
CA SER A 285 39.37 20.00 -11.40
C SER A 285 39.65 20.03 -12.90
N ASP A 286 38.63 20.30 -13.71
CA ASP A 286 38.54 21.41 -14.69
C ASP A 286 37.64 21.12 -15.90
N GLU A 287 37.33 19.85 -16.21
CA GLU A 287 36.41 19.53 -17.32
C GLU A 287 34.94 19.82 -16.98
N LEU A 288 34.52 19.56 -15.75
CA LEU A 288 33.14 19.78 -15.28
C LEU A 288 32.76 21.27 -15.21
N ARG A 289 33.74 22.16 -15.04
CA ARG A 289 33.53 23.59 -14.86
C ARG A 289 33.02 24.27 -16.14
N LYS A 290 33.39 23.75 -17.31
CA LYS A 290 32.95 24.29 -18.62
C LYS A 290 31.52 23.86 -19.01
N ARG A 291 31.04 22.71 -18.54
CA ARG A 291 29.65 22.24 -18.78
C ARG A 291 28.62 22.82 -17.82
N SER A 292 29.06 23.32 -16.67
CA SER A 292 28.17 23.73 -15.57
C SER A 292 27.61 25.15 -15.70
N SER A 293 28.26 26.04 -16.44
CA SER A 293 27.79 27.43 -16.64
C SER A 293 26.53 27.49 -17.52
N SER A 294 26.36 26.54 -18.45
CA SER A 294 25.20 26.47 -19.33
C SER A 294 23.94 25.95 -18.62
N ILE A 295 24.11 25.09 -17.60
CA ILE A 295 23.00 24.44 -16.88
C ILE A 295 22.44 25.35 -15.76
N ARG A 296 23.31 26.11 -15.08
CA ARG A 296 22.89 27.01 -13.99
C ARG A 296 21.98 28.16 -14.45
N ALA A 297 22.21 28.70 -15.65
CA ALA A 297 21.37 29.76 -16.20
C ALA A 297 19.92 29.29 -16.50
N THR A 298 19.75 28.02 -16.88
CA THR A 298 18.43 27.41 -17.14
C THR A 298 17.72 27.00 -15.85
N GLN A 299 18.47 26.57 -14.83
CA GLN A 299 17.92 26.15 -13.53
C GLN A 299 17.36 27.31 -12.70
N ASP A 300 17.99 28.49 -12.73
CA ASP A 300 17.51 29.66 -11.98
C ASP A 300 16.23 30.27 -12.58
N GLN A 301 16.08 30.22 -13.91
CA GLN A 301 14.85 30.65 -14.58
C GLN A 301 13.64 29.76 -14.26
N LEU A 302 13.86 28.46 -14.00
CA LEU A 302 12.82 27.51 -13.62
C LEU A 302 12.41 27.64 -12.14
N ARG A 303 13.36 27.98 -11.25
CA ARG A 303 13.09 28.16 -9.81
C ARG A 303 12.16 29.33 -9.49
N HIS A 304 12.30 30.45 -10.21
CA HIS A 304 11.48 31.64 -9.97
C HIS A 304 10.01 31.51 -10.42
N LYS A 305 9.66 30.53 -11.26
CA LYS A 305 8.26 30.28 -11.67
C LYS A 305 7.47 29.36 -10.73
N VAL A 306 8.15 28.63 -9.83
CA VAL A 306 7.52 27.61 -8.96
C VAL A 306 7.04 28.19 -7.62
N THR A 307 7.58 29.32 -7.16
CA THR A 307 7.31 29.86 -5.81
C THR A 307 6.11 30.81 -5.72
N ALA A 308 5.38 31.03 -6.81
CA ALA A 308 4.19 31.88 -6.82
C ALA A 308 2.91 31.11 -7.19
N ARG A 309 2.48 30.14 -6.36
CA ARG A 309 1.10 29.63 -6.40
C ARG A 309 0.57 29.40 -4.98
N GLU A 310 -0.49 30.14 -4.64
CA GLU A 310 -1.28 30.01 -3.42
C GLU A 310 -1.91 28.61 -3.24
N PRO A 311 -2.28 28.23 -2.00
CA PRO A 311 -2.75 26.89 -1.68
C PRO A 311 -4.09 26.57 -2.37
N LEU A 312 -4.11 25.47 -3.14
CA LEU A 312 -5.24 25.07 -3.96
C LEU A 312 -6.29 24.24 -3.20
N LYS A 313 -7.53 24.69 -3.34
CA LYS A 313 -8.78 23.97 -3.11
C LYS A 313 -8.74 22.60 -3.81
N ILE A 314 -9.39 21.60 -3.21
CA ILE A 314 -9.78 20.37 -3.92
C ILE A 314 -10.76 20.82 -5.00
N ILE A 315 -10.41 20.67 -6.27
CA ILE A 315 -11.31 21.00 -7.38
C ILE A 315 -11.62 19.76 -8.20
N ASP A 316 -12.91 19.46 -8.22
CA ASP A 316 -13.62 18.55 -9.09
C ASP A 316 -13.45 18.92 -10.58
N THR A 317 -13.39 17.91 -11.46
CA THR A 317 -13.86 17.97 -12.88
C THR A 317 -13.28 19.00 -13.89
N HIS A 318 -12.45 19.98 -13.53
CA HIS A 318 -12.06 21.05 -14.47
C HIS A 318 -11.08 20.68 -15.60
N ASN A 319 -10.48 19.49 -15.60
CA ASN A 319 -9.58 19.09 -16.70
C ASN A 319 -10.30 18.50 -17.93
N SER A 320 -11.57 18.10 -17.84
CA SER A 320 -12.24 17.40 -18.95
C SER A 320 -12.39 18.28 -20.18
N GLU A 321 -12.82 19.54 -20.04
CA GLU A 321 -12.99 20.44 -21.18
C GLU A 321 -11.67 20.86 -21.81
N ALA A 322 -10.63 21.10 -21.00
CA ALA A 322 -9.32 21.47 -21.51
C ALA A 322 -8.69 20.32 -22.29
N ILE A 323 -8.78 19.08 -21.76
CA ILE A 323 -8.31 17.87 -22.42
C ILE A 323 -9.04 17.66 -23.76
N GLN A 324 -10.36 17.84 -23.78
CA GLN A 324 -11.17 17.68 -25.00
C GLN A 324 -10.91 18.76 -26.06
N LYS A 325 -10.41 19.93 -25.68
CA LYS A 325 -10.05 21.02 -26.61
C LYS A 325 -8.64 20.88 -27.18
N ALA A 326 -7.84 19.94 -26.71
CA ALA A 326 -6.50 19.72 -27.25
C ALA A 326 -6.59 19.22 -28.70
N SER A 327 -5.74 19.79 -29.56
CA SER A 327 -5.74 19.53 -31.00
C SER A 327 -4.61 18.59 -31.46
N SER A 328 -3.67 18.25 -30.57
CA SER A 328 -2.55 17.35 -30.86
C SER A 328 -2.07 16.58 -29.63
N ILE A 329 -1.33 15.49 -29.88
CA ILE A 329 -0.73 14.65 -28.83
C ILE A 329 0.33 15.43 -28.04
N GLU A 330 1.09 16.30 -28.70
CA GLU A 330 2.10 17.15 -28.07
C GLU A 330 1.44 18.10 -27.07
N GLN A 331 0.31 18.71 -27.44
CA GLN A 331 -0.45 19.56 -26.55
C GLN A 331 -0.96 18.78 -25.32
N LEU A 332 -1.51 17.58 -25.53
CA LEU A 332 -1.94 16.72 -24.41
C LEU A 332 -0.77 16.33 -23.50
N ARG A 333 0.38 15.99 -24.08
CA ARG A 333 1.60 15.63 -23.34
C ARG A 333 2.05 16.77 -22.44
N ASP A 334 2.09 18.00 -22.96
CA ASP A 334 2.48 19.19 -22.20
C ASP A 334 1.51 19.47 -21.05
N MET A 335 0.21 19.35 -21.32
CA MET A 335 -0.82 19.53 -20.29
C MET A 335 -0.74 18.45 -19.20
N ALA A 336 -0.42 17.20 -19.57
CA ALA A 336 -0.32 16.10 -18.64
C ALA A 336 0.81 16.29 -17.61
N GLN A 337 1.88 17.02 -17.95
CA GLN A 337 2.96 17.35 -17.00
C GLN A 337 2.48 18.20 -15.81
N GLY A 338 1.41 18.97 -15.99
CA GLY A 338 0.77 19.76 -14.92
C GLY A 338 -0.36 19.04 -14.20
N CYS A 339 -0.63 17.76 -14.50
CA CYS A 339 -1.81 17.07 -14.01
C CYS A 339 -1.73 16.76 -12.50
N SER A 340 -2.72 17.24 -11.75
CA SER A 340 -2.86 16.98 -10.31
C SER A 340 -4.11 16.17 -9.93
N ALA A 341 -4.76 15.52 -10.91
CA ALA A 341 -6.07 14.89 -10.76
C ALA A 341 -6.13 13.69 -9.78
N CYS A 342 -4.98 13.10 -9.43
CA CYS A 342 -4.90 12.04 -8.42
C CYS A 342 -3.57 12.12 -7.65
N PRO A 343 -3.43 11.52 -6.45
CA PRO A 343 -2.22 11.69 -5.64
C PRO A 343 -0.90 11.18 -6.24
N LEU A 344 -0.93 10.47 -7.39
CA LEU A 344 0.25 9.87 -7.98
C LEU A 344 1.29 10.90 -8.46
N TYR A 345 0.86 12.08 -8.91
CA TYR A 345 1.80 13.14 -9.35
C TYR A 345 2.74 13.60 -8.22
N LYS A 346 2.38 13.37 -6.95
CA LYS A 346 3.16 13.85 -5.80
C LYS A 346 4.49 13.13 -5.63
N ASN A 347 4.55 11.84 -6.02
CA ASN A 347 5.69 10.96 -5.78
C ASN A 347 6.34 10.44 -7.08
N ALA A 348 5.66 10.60 -8.21
CA ALA A 348 6.23 10.35 -9.53
C ALA A 348 7.22 11.48 -9.88
N THR A 349 8.23 11.17 -10.69
CA THR A 349 9.19 12.18 -11.16
C THR A 349 8.54 13.10 -12.20
N GLN A 350 7.72 12.54 -13.08
CA GLN A 350 7.00 13.27 -14.13
C GLN A 350 5.82 12.45 -14.65
N ALA A 351 4.99 13.06 -15.50
CA ALA A 351 4.01 12.29 -16.27
C ALA A 351 4.71 11.60 -17.44
N VAL A 352 4.48 10.30 -17.59
CA VAL A 352 4.91 9.53 -18.77
C VAL A 352 3.72 9.39 -19.69
N PHE A 353 3.69 10.24 -20.72
CA PHE A 353 2.63 10.23 -21.73
C PHE A 353 2.92 9.20 -22.83
N GLY A 354 1.98 8.98 -23.74
CA GLY A 354 2.21 8.10 -24.88
C GLY A 354 3.23 8.66 -25.88
N SER A 355 3.90 7.74 -26.57
CA SER A 355 4.87 8.04 -27.65
C SER A 355 4.72 7.09 -28.83
N GLY A 356 5.12 7.55 -30.02
CA GLY A 356 4.93 6.86 -31.29
C GLY A 356 4.20 7.70 -32.33
N ALA A 357 3.76 7.07 -33.42
CA ALA A 357 3.08 7.78 -34.51
C ALA A 357 1.72 8.35 -34.08
N SER A 358 1.48 9.63 -34.37
CA SER A 358 0.24 10.33 -34.00
C SER A 358 -1.00 9.87 -34.77
N ASN A 359 -0.82 9.09 -35.85
CA ASN A 359 -1.87 8.45 -36.65
C ASN A 359 -1.68 6.92 -36.70
N ALA A 360 -1.07 6.34 -35.66
CA ALA A 360 -0.82 4.92 -35.58
C ALA A 360 -2.12 4.10 -35.70
N LYS A 361 -2.12 3.12 -36.61
CA LYS A 361 -3.23 2.16 -36.72
C LYS A 361 -3.33 1.23 -35.51
N LEU A 362 -2.21 0.99 -34.85
CA LEU A 362 -2.11 0.16 -33.65
C LEU A 362 -1.70 1.01 -32.45
N MET A 363 -2.56 1.01 -31.43
CA MET A 363 -2.22 1.54 -30.11
C MET A 363 -1.99 0.40 -29.12
N ILE A 364 -0.89 0.47 -28.35
CA ILE A 364 -0.51 -0.50 -27.33
C ILE A 364 -0.65 0.15 -25.96
N ILE A 365 -1.45 -0.45 -25.07
CA ILE A 365 -1.82 0.14 -23.78
C ILE A 365 -1.38 -0.77 -22.63
N GLY A 366 -0.52 -0.25 -21.75
CA GLY A 366 -0.09 -0.88 -20.50
C GLY A 366 -0.86 -0.40 -19.25
N GLU A 367 -0.39 -0.82 -18.07
CA GLU A 367 -0.99 -0.45 -16.79
C GLU A 367 -0.56 0.97 -16.36
N GLN A 368 0.73 1.16 -16.14
CA GLN A 368 1.33 2.42 -15.65
C GLN A 368 2.82 2.44 -15.98
N PRO A 369 3.51 3.59 -15.85
CA PRO A 369 4.96 3.67 -16.03
C PRO A 369 5.67 2.89 -14.92
N GLY A 370 6.86 2.36 -15.23
CA GLY A 370 7.77 1.78 -14.24
C GLY A 370 8.83 2.78 -13.78
N ASP A 371 9.82 2.27 -13.04
CA ASP A 371 10.91 3.05 -12.47
C ASP A 371 11.74 3.77 -13.55
N MET A 372 12.10 3.06 -14.63
CA MET A 372 12.91 3.63 -15.71
C MET A 372 12.08 4.60 -16.56
N GLU A 373 10.83 4.25 -16.84
CA GLU A 373 9.89 5.09 -17.59
C GLU A 373 9.68 6.44 -16.89
N ASP A 374 9.45 6.43 -15.58
CA ASP A 374 9.23 7.64 -14.77
C ASP A 374 10.45 8.58 -14.75
N LEU A 375 11.66 8.03 -14.78
CA LEU A 375 12.88 8.85 -14.87
C LEU A 375 13.13 9.37 -16.28
N GLN A 376 12.79 8.60 -17.31
CA GLN A 376 13.10 8.92 -18.71
C GLN A 376 11.99 9.68 -19.43
N GLY A 377 10.76 9.66 -18.92
CA GLY A 377 9.60 10.30 -19.55
C GLY A 377 9.01 9.51 -20.72
N GLU A 378 9.48 8.29 -20.99
CA GLU A 378 9.11 7.48 -22.15
C GLU A 378 8.49 6.13 -21.73
N PRO A 379 7.41 5.65 -22.37
CA PRO A 379 6.77 4.39 -22.05
C PRO A 379 7.57 3.18 -22.56
N PHE A 380 7.53 2.09 -21.77
CA PHE A 380 8.14 0.79 -22.12
C PHE A 380 9.64 0.85 -22.46
N VAL A 381 10.43 1.53 -21.63
CA VAL A 381 11.91 1.59 -21.73
C VAL A 381 12.63 0.69 -20.72
N GLY A 382 11.93 0.25 -19.67
CA GLY A 382 12.44 -0.65 -18.65
C GLY A 382 12.49 -2.13 -19.09
N PRO A 383 12.82 -3.06 -18.18
CA PRO A 383 12.98 -4.48 -18.52
C PRO A 383 11.75 -5.12 -19.18
N ALA A 384 10.55 -4.77 -18.71
CA ALA A 384 9.30 -5.25 -19.30
C ALA A 384 9.06 -4.68 -20.70
N GLY A 385 9.45 -3.42 -20.92
CA GLY A 385 9.38 -2.77 -22.22
C GLY A 385 10.38 -3.34 -23.24
N LYS A 386 11.62 -3.65 -22.80
CA LYS A 386 12.60 -4.35 -23.64
C LYS A 386 12.10 -5.72 -24.10
N LEU A 387 11.48 -6.49 -23.19
CA LEU A 387 10.86 -7.77 -23.54
C LEU A 387 9.73 -7.58 -24.56
N LEU A 388 8.85 -6.59 -24.34
CA LEU A 388 7.76 -6.27 -25.25
C LEU A 388 8.28 -5.92 -26.65
N ARG A 389 9.25 -5.00 -26.74
CA ARG A 389 9.82 -4.54 -28.01
C ARG A 389 10.45 -5.70 -28.77
N GLY A 390 11.26 -6.52 -28.11
CA GLY A 390 11.84 -7.72 -28.71
C GLY A 390 10.78 -8.71 -29.21
N ALA A 391 9.71 -8.95 -28.44
CA ALA A 391 8.62 -9.83 -28.84
C ALA A 391 7.79 -9.28 -30.02
N LEU A 392 7.59 -7.96 -30.08
CA LEU A 392 6.91 -7.30 -31.20
C LEU A 392 7.77 -7.33 -32.48
N GLU A 393 9.07 -7.11 -32.36
CA GLU A 393 10.03 -7.27 -33.45
C GLU A 393 10.08 -8.72 -33.95
N GLU A 394 10.04 -9.71 -33.06
CA GLU A 394 10.05 -11.13 -33.39
C GLU A 394 8.82 -11.54 -34.22
N VAL A 395 7.64 -11.00 -33.92
CA VAL A 395 6.45 -11.21 -34.76
C VAL A 395 6.45 -10.34 -36.04
N GLY A 396 7.41 -9.43 -36.17
CA GLY A 396 7.61 -8.57 -37.34
C GLY A 396 6.72 -7.33 -37.36
N LEU A 397 6.38 -6.78 -36.19
CA LEU A 397 5.70 -5.50 -36.08
C LEU A 397 6.69 -4.33 -36.09
N ASP A 398 6.35 -3.32 -36.87
CA ASP A 398 7.10 -2.07 -36.96
C ASP A 398 6.65 -1.11 -35.86
N LEU A 399 7.48 -0.98 -34.81
CA LEU A 399 7.18 -0.14 -33.65
C LEU A 399 7.07 1.35 -34.00
N ASP A 400 7.71 1.81 -35.07
CA ASP A 400 7.66 3.22 -35.48
C ASP A 400 6.27 3.60 -36.02
N LYS A 401 5.46 2.60 -36.39
CA LYS A 401 4.06 2.75 -36.82
C LYS A 401 3.05 2.56 -35.69
N CYS A 402 3.52 2.29 -34.49
CA CYS A 402 2.67 2.05 -33.32
C CYS A 402 2.62 3.30 -32.43
N TYR A 403 1.58 3.38 -31.60
CA TYR A 403 1.51 4.33 -30.50
C TYR A 403 1.47 3.57 -29.17
N LEU A 404 2.44 3.81 -28.29
CA LEU A 404 2.59 3.11 -27.02
C LEU A 404 2.21 4.04 -25.87
N THR A 405 1.36 3.57 -24.97
CA THR A 405 0.93 4.36 -23.81
C THR A 405 0.52 3.48 -22.62
N ASN A 406 0.13 4.11 -21.51
CA ASN A 406 -0.33 3.44 -20.29
C ASN A 406 -1.70 3.94 -19.83
N THR A 407 -2.44 3.10 -19.11
CA THR A 407 -3.74 3.47 -18.53
C THR A 407 -3.63 4.62 -17.52
N VAL A 408 -2.54 4.64 -16.75
CA VAL A 408 -2.21 5.72 -15.80
C VAL A 408 -0.89 6.36 -16.24
N LYS A 409 -0.76 7.69 -16.11
CA LYS A 409 0.41 8.46 -16.60
C LYS A 409 1.51 8.70 -15.56
N HIS A 410 1.25 8.43 -14.28
CA HIS A 410 2.22 8.63 -13.20
C HIS A 410 2.57 7.31 -12.55
N PHE A 411 3.86 7.10 -12.25
CA PHE A 411 4.33 5.87 -11.63
C PHE A 411 3.91 5.77 -10.17
N LYS A 412 3.11 4.75 -9.85
CA LYS A 412 2.81 4.40 -8.47
C LYS A 412 3.81 3.38 -7.93
N TRP A 413 4.47 3.74 -6.85
CA TRP A 413 5.49 2.91 -6.24
C TRP A 413 5.51 3.02 -4.71
N LYS A 414 6.19 2.06 -4.08
CA LYS A 414 6.52 2.05 -2.65
C LYS A 414 8.04 1.93 -2.50
N PRO A 415 8.66 2.67 -1.57
CA PRO A 415 10.09 2.53 -1.31
C PRO A 415 10.41 1.13 -0.78
N SER A 416 11.52 0.56 -1.25
CA SER A 416 12.12 -0.66 -0.71
C SER A 416 13.64 -0.54 -0.77
N GLY A 417 14.24 -0.05 0.31
CA GLY A 417 15.65 0.36 0.31
C GLY A 417 15.89 1.46 -0.73
N LYS A 418 16.92 1.29 -1.57
CA LYS A 418 17.24 2.21 -2.68
C LYS A 418 16.35 2.03 -3.93
N ARG A 419 15.42 1.05 -3.92
CA ARG A 419 14.61 0.70 -5.10
C ARG A 419 13.18 1.24 -4.98
N ARG A 420 12.60 1.62 -6.11
CA ARG A 420 11.18 2.01 -6.24
C ARG A 420 10.36 0.79 -6.66
N LEU A 421 9.68 0.14 -5.71
CA LEU A 421 8.87 -1.03 -6.02
C LEU A 421 7.51 -0.61 -6.57
N HIS A 422 7.24 -1.03 -7.81
CA HIS A 422 5.95 -0.87 -8.46
C HIS A 422 4.78 -1.34 -7.58
N ALA A 423 3.73 -0.53 -7.47
CA ALA A 423 2.47 -0.87 -6.83
C ALA A 423 1.30 -0.58 -7.78
N SER A 424 0.36 -1.50 -7.95
CA SER A 424 -0.71 -1.31 -8.94
C SER A 424 -1.63 -0.12 -8.60
N PRO A 425 -2.08 0.63 -9.62
CA PRO A 425 -3.03 1.72 -9.43
C PRO A 425 -4.39 1.17 -8.96
N SER A 426 -5.07 1.96 -8.16
CA SER A 426 -6.41 1.70 -7.67
C SER A 426 -7.45 2.10 -8.71
N ALA A 427 -8.68 1.59 -8.58
CA ALA A 427 -9.79 1.98 -9.45
C ALA A 427 -10.02 3.50 -9.49
N ARG A 428 -9.81 4.20 -8.37
CA ARG A 428 -9.93 5.67 -8.31
C ARG A 428 -8.83 6.38 -9.10
N GLU A 429 -7.59 5.89 -9.03
CA GLU A 429 -6.47 6.46 -9.79
C GLU A 429 -6.63 6.19 -11.30
N ILE A 430 -7.08 5.00 -11.69
CA ILE A 430 -7.43 4.65 -13.08
C ILE A 430 -8.54 5.57 -13.58
N SER A 431 -9.61 5.74 -12.80
CA SER A 431 -10.72 6.62 -13.15
C SER A 431 -10.29 8.09 -13.26
N ALA A 432 -9.42 8.58 -12.38
CA ALA A 432 -8.93 9.95 -12.44
C ALA A 432 -8.03 10.22 -13.66
N CYS A 433 -7.33 9.20 -14.16
CA CYS A 433 -6.46 9.30 -15.34
C CYS A 433 -7.20 9.03 -16.66
N SER A 434 -8.46 8.57 -16.59
CA SER A 434 -9.24 8.07 -17.72
C SER A 434 -9.31 9.04 -18.90
N GLY A 435 -9.53 10.34 -18.64
CA GLY A 435 -9.67 11.36 -19.68
C GLY A 435 -8.41 11.57 -20.53
N TRP A 436 -7.22 11.29 -20.00
CA TRP A 436 -5.98 11.36 -20.81
C TRP A 436 -5.93 10.24 -21.84
N LEU A 437 -6.29 9.02 -21.44
CA LEU A 437 -6.29 7.89 -22.35
C LEU A 437 -7.38 8.02 -23.41
N ASP A 438 -8.57 8.49 -23.03
CA ASP A 438 -9.65 8.74 -24.00
C ASP A 438 -9.20 9.77 -25.04
N ALA A 439 -8.56 10.85 -24.61
CA ALA A 439 -8.06 11.88 -25.52
C ALA A 439 -6.92 11.38 -26.43
N GLU A 440 -6.03 10.51 -25.96
CA GLU A 440 -5.05 9.84 -26.82
C GLU A 440 -5.74 8.94 -27.85
N VAL A 441 -6.74 8.16 -27.44
CA VAL A 441 -7.48 7.25 -28.33
C VAL A 441 -8.27 8.03 -29.38
N ASP A 442 -8.82 9.18 -29.03
CA ASP A 442 -9.56 10.04 -29.94
C ASP A 442 -8.65 10.75 -30.94
N LEU A 443 -7.50 11.27 -30.50
CA LEU A 443 -6.54 11.96 -31.38
C LEU A 443 -5.75 10.99 -32.28
N VAL A 444 -5.28 9.86 -31.73
CA VAL A 444 -4.57 8.84 -32.52
C VAL A 444 -5.52 8.12 -33.47
N ASN A 445 -6.78 7.96 -33.05
CA ASN A 445 -7.83 7.24 -33.76
C ASN A 445 -7.38 5.86 -34.31
N PRO A 446 -6.87 4.95 -33.44
CA PRO A 446 -6.34 3.68 -33.88
C PRO A 446 -7.47 2.74 -34.34
N GLU A 447 -7.21 1.95 -35.39
CA GLU A 447 -8.09 0.86 -35.84
C GLU A 447 -8.01 -0.33 -34.86
N TYR A 448 -6.83 -0.57 -34.29
CA TYR A 448 -6.50 -1.70 -33.42
C TYR A 448 -5.92 -1.25 -32.08
N ILE A 449 -6.35 -1.91 -31.00
CA ILE A 449 -5.82 -1.69 -29.65
C ILE A 449 -5.31 -3.01 -29.07
N LEU A 450 -4.04 -3.03 -28.66
CA LEU A 450 -3.44 -4.13 -27.89
C LEU A 450 -3.38 -3.76 -26.41
N CYS A 451 -4.18 -4.43 -25.59
CA CYS A 451 -4.17 -4.28 -24.14
C CYS A 451 -3.19 -5.25 -23.47
N LEU A 452 -2.22 -4.72 -22.72
CA LEU A 452 -1.25 -5.47 -21.95
C LEU A 452 -1.70 -5.58 -20.49
N GLY A 453 -2.24 -6.74 -20.12
CA GLY A 453 -2.67 -7.05 -18.76
C GLY A 453 -4.10 -6.64 -18.43
N ALA A 454 -4.53 -6.99 -17.22
CA ALA A 454 -5.91 -6.84 -16.76
C ALA A 454 -6.35 -5.37 -16.67
N THR A 455 -5.48 -4.47 -16.19
CA THR A 455 -5.80 -3.05 -16.01
C THR A 455 -6.15 -2.36 -17.32
N ALA A 456 -5.32 -2.52 -18.36
CA ALA A 456 -5.58 -1.99 -19.70
C ALA A 456 -6.85 -2.61 -20.31
N THR A 457 -7.00 -3.94 -20.17
CA THR A 457 -8.18 -4.68 -20.66
C THR A 457 -9.47 -4.14 -20.06
N GLN A 458 -9.51 -3.95 -18.74
CA GLN A 458 -10.68 -3.43 -18.04
C GLN A 458 -10.97 -1.97 -18.37
N ARG A 459 -9.94 -1.17 -18.65
CA ARG A 459 -10.11 0.23 -19.03
C ARG A 459 -10.74 0.37 -20.41
N VAL A 460 -10.34 -0.48 -21.35
CA VAL A 460 -10.80 -0.43 -22.75
C VAL A 460 -12.11 -1.19 -22.93
N LEU A 461 -12.24 -2.41 -22.40
CA LEU A 461 -13.41 -3.28 -22.62
C LEU A 461 -14.45 -3.22 -21.49
N GLY A 462 -14.21 -2.43 -20.45
CA GLY A 462 -15.10 -2.28 -19.30
C GLY A 462 -14.66 -3.00 -18.03
N SER A 463 -14.99 -2.42 -16.88
CA SER A 463 -14.44 -2.78 -15.57
C SER A 463 -14.74 -4.21 -15.10
N LYS A 464 -15.78 -4.85 -15.65
CA LYS A 464 -16.17 -6.24 -15.31
C LYS A 464 -15.43 -7.29 -16.15
N THR A 465 -14.70 -6.88 -17.18
CA THR A 465 -14.03 -7.79 -18.12
C THR A 465 -12.80 -8.42 -17.45
N ARG A 466 -12.73 -9.75 -17.45
CA ARG A 466 -11.56 -10.49 -16.94
C ARG A 466 -10.66 -10.86 -18.10
N LEU A 467 -9.35 -10.56 -17.99
CA LEU A 467 -8.36 -10.86 -19.03
C LEU A 467 -8.43 -12.31 -19.51
N GLN A 468 -8.53 -13.26 -18.59
CA GLN A 468 -8.58 -14.70 -18.90
C GLN A 468 -9.76 -15.10 -19.80
N ASP A 469 -10.87 -14.35 -19.78
CA ASP A 469 -12.04 -14.64 -20.59
C ASP A 469 -11.89 -14.10 -22.02
N VAL A 470 -11.03 -13.09 -22.22
CA VAL A 470 -10.87 -12.32 -23.48
C VAL A 470 -9.49 -12.44 -24.12
N ARG A 471 -8.55 -13.13 -23.47
CA ARG A 471 -7.17 -13.21 -23.95
C ARG A 471 -7.09 -13.90 -25.31
N GLY A 472 -6.25 -13.36 -26.19
CA GLY A 472 -5.93 -13.99 -27.47
C GLY A 472 -7.09 -14.03 -28.47
N ARG A 473 -8.11 -13.16 -28.31
CA ARG A 473 -9.19 -12.99 -29.28
C ARG A 473 -9.42 -11.52 -29.60
N TRP A 474 -9.75 -11.24 -30.86
CA TRP A 474 -10.22 -9.93 -31.29
C TRP A 474 -11.65 -9.67 -30.81
N ILE A 475 -11.87 -8.51 -30.23
CA ILE A 475 -13.17 -8.05 -29.75
C ILE A 475 -13.45 -6.68 -30.36
N SER A 476 -14.58 -6.56 -31.05
CA SER A 476 -15.07 -5.27 -31.53
C SER A 476 -15.60 -4.45 -30.35
N HIS A 477 -15.01 -3.28 -30.09
CA HIS A 477 -15.43 -2.37 -29.04
C HIS A 477 -15.19 -0.91 -29.45
N GLY A 478 -16.21 -0.05 -29.31
CA GLY A 478 -16.08 1.38 -29.62
C GLY A 478 -15.61 1.67 -31.05
N GLY A 479 -16.06 0.86 -32.03
CA GLY A 479 -15.67 0.99 -33.44
C GLY A 479 -14.26 0.46 -33.78
N ARG A 480 -13.56 -0.15 -32.82
CA ARG A 480 -12.16 -0.61 -32.94
C ARG A 480 -12.05 -2.10 -32.65
N GLN A 481 -10.97 -2.72 -33.11
CA GLN A 481 -10.64 -4.10 -32.78
C GLN A 481 -9.67 -4.13 -31.59
N VAL A 482 -10.05 -4.83 -30.52
CA VAL A 482 -9.27 -4.89 -29.28
C VAL A 482 -8.77 -6.32 -29.07
N LEU A 483 -7.47 -6.47 -28.90
CA LEU A 483 -6.81 -7.71 -28.50
C LEU A 483 -6.23 -7.54 -27.10
N SER A 484 -6.38 -8.55 -26.25
CA SER A 484 -5.85 -8.53 -24.88
C SER A 484 -4.88 -9.67 -24.64
N THR A 485 -3.75 -9.39 -23.98
CA THR A 485 -2.74 -10.40 -23.59
C THR A 485 -2.19 -10.13 -22.19
N VAL A 486 -1.31 -11.00 -21.70
CA VAL A 486 -0.62 -10.83 -20.42
C VAL A 486 0.34 -9.64 -20.46
N HIS A 487 0.54 -8.98 -19.32
CA HIS A 487 1.52 -7.89 -19.25
C HIS A 487 2.96 -8.45 -19.28
N PRO A 488 3.91 -7.85 -20.02
CA PRO A 488 5.30 -8.34 -20.12
C PRO A 488 6.01 -8.54 -18.77
N SER A 489 5.68 -7.73 -17.76
CA SER A 489 6.23 -7.89 -16.40
C SER A 489 5.83 -9.20 -15.71
N TYR A 490 4.72 -9.84 -16.11
CA TYR A 490 4.34 -11.18 -15.64
C TYR A 490 5.37 -12.22 -16.10
N LEU A 491 5.80 -12.15 -17.36
CA LEU A 491 6.79 -13.06 -17.96
C LEU A 491 8.17 -12.94 -17.29
N LEU A 492 8.47 -11.79 -16.67
CA LEU A 492 9.70 -11.60 -15.88
C LEU A 492 9.64 -12.22 -14.49
N ARG A 493 8.45 -12.55 -13.97
CA ARG A 493 8.22 -13.00 -12.59
C ARG A 493 7.87 -14.48 -12.48
N ILE A 494 7.57 -15.15 -13.57
CA ILE A 494 7.24 -16.58 -13.58
C ILE A 494 8.49 -17.46 -13.35
N PRO A 495 8.33 -18.64 -12.71
CA PRO A 495 9.43 -19.59 -12.53
C PRO A 495 10.06 -20.00 -13.85
N ALA A 496 11.37 -20.29 -13.83
CA ALA A 496 12.15 -20.60 -15.03
C ALA A 496 11.55 -21.72 -15.88
N GLN A 497 10.98 -22.76 -15.24
CA GLN A 497 10.39 -23.92 -15.91
C GLN A 497 9.15 -23.58 -16.74
N ALA A 498 8.38 -22.55 -16.35
CA ALA A 498 7.18 -22.13 -17.06
C ALA A 498 7.45 -21.01 -18.08
N LYS A 499 8.65 -20.40 -18.03
CA LYS A 499 8.94 -19.15 -18.74
C LYS A 499 8.86 -19.27 -20.25
N GLN A 500 9.40 -20.37 -20.80
CA GLN A 500 9.39 -20.63 -22.23
C GLN A 500 7.95 -20.77 -22.78
N SER A 501 7.15 -21.66 -22.19
CA SER A 501 5.76 -21.89 -22.61
C SER A 501 4.88 -20.62 -22.50
N ALA A 502 5.11 -19.80 -21.47
CA ALA A 502 4.37 -18.56 -21.29
C ALA A 502 4.79 -17.49 -22.31
N TYR A 503 6.07 -17.44 -22.69
CA TYR A 503 6.57 -16.56 -23.73
C TYR A 503 6.06 -16.97 -25.12
N GLU A 504 6.03 -18.26 -25.43
CA GLU A 504 5.44 -18.79 -26.68
C GLU A 504 3.95 -18.46 -26.79
N ALA A 505 3.19 -18.63 -25.69
CA ALA A 505 1.78 -18.22 -25.66
C ALA A 505 1.60 -16.70 -25.81
N PHE A 506 2.55 -15.90 -25.32
CA PHE A 506 2.53 -14.45 -25.50
C PHE A 506 2.82 -14.07 -26.96
N LEU A 507 3.81 -14.69 -27.60
CA LEU A 507 4.08 -14.52 -29.03
C LEU A 507 2.89 -14.94 -29.90
N ALA A 508 2.21 -16.04 -29.55
CA ALA A 508 1.02 -16.48 -30.25
C ALA A 508 -0.12 -15.44 -30.19
N ASP A 509 -0.29 -14.76 -29.06
CA ASP A 509 -1.22 -13.63 -28.96
C ASP A 509 -0.76 -12.47 -29.87
N LEU A 510 0.51 -12.06 -29.79
CA LEU A 510 1.05 -10.94 -30.56
C LEU A 510 1.02 -11.18 -32.08
N ALA A 511 1.20 -12.43 -32.52
CA ALA A 511 1.16 -12.79 -33.94
C ALA A 511 -0.20 -12.48 -34.59
N GLN A 512 -1.28 -12.40 -33.80
CA GLN A 512 -2.61 -12.01 -34.32
C GLN A 512 -2.64 -10.55 -34.76
N VAL A 513 -1.81 -9.69 -34.17
CA VAL A 513 -1.69 -8.27 -34.53
C VAL A 513 -1.11 -8.10 -35.93
N LYS A 514 -0.14 -8.95 -36.31
CA LYS A 514 0.44 -8.94 -37.66
C LYS A 514 -0.58 -9.20 -38.76
N GLN A 515 -1.60 -10.01 -38.48
CA GLN A 515 -2.61 -10.39 -39.46
C GLN A 515 -3.50 -9.22 -39.88
N VAL A 516 -3.46 -8.10 -39.13
CA VAL A 516 -4.37 -6.96 -39.29
C VAL A 516 -3.66 -5.62 -39.44
N SER A 517 -2.33 -5.58 -39.24
CA SER A 517 -1.45 -4.40 -39.29
C SER A 517 -0.91 -4.07 -40.68
#